data_AF-A0A941P766-F1
#
_entry.id   AF-A0A941P766-F1
#
_cell.length_a   1.000
_cell.length_b   1.000
_cell.length_c   1.000
_cell.angle_alpha   90.00
_cell.angle_beta   90.00
_cell.angle_gamma   90.00
#
_symmetry.space_group_name_H-M   'P 1'
#
loop_
_entity.id
_entity.type
_entity.pdbx_description
1 polymer ?
#
loop_
_entity_poly.entity_id
_entity_poly.type
_entity_poly.pdbx_seq_one_letter_code
_entity_poly.pdbx_strand_id
1 'polypeptide(L)'
;AACDAWLLQYSKRTASFNRSLAADLMLKTNPKFVLRNHLAELAIRQAKLKDFSGVETLLRLLESPFDEHPGFESYADFPPDWAGGIEISCSS
;
A
#
# COMPACT_ATOMS: atom_id res chain seq x y z
N ALA A 1 0.99 -26.30 3.25
CA ALA A 1 2.25 -27.07 3.32
C ALA A 1 3.49 -26.20 3.14
N ALA A 2 3.72 -25.58 1.96
CA ALA A 2 4.93 -24.76 1.73
C ALA A 2 4.95 -23.47 2.57
N CYS A 3 3.81 -22.78 2.68
CA CYS A 3 3.67 -21.59 3.54
C CYS A 3 3.94 -21.92 5.01
N ASP A 4 3.36 -23.00 5.52
CA ASP A 4 3.54 -23.42 6.92
C ASP A 4 5.01 -23.74 7.26
N ALA A 5 5.69 -24.42 6.35
CA ALA A 5 7.12 -24.72 6.50
C ALA A 5 7.97 -23.43 6.50
N TRP A 6 7.65 -22.46 5.64
CA TRP A 6 8.32 -21.17 5.61
C TRP A 6 8.05 -20.35 6.88
N LEU A 7 6.80 -20.31 7.35
CA LEU A 7 6.42 -19.61 8.58
C LEU A 7 7.16 -20.16 9.79
N LEU A 8 7.33 -21.49 9.89
CA LEU A 8 8.10 -22.12 10.95
C LEU A 8 9.59 -21.74 10.91
N GLN A 9 10.18 -21.62 9.72
CA GLN A 9 11.57 -21.17 9.59
C GLN A 9 11.71 -19.70 9.96
N TYR A 10 10.76 -18.86 9.53
CA TYR A 10 10.73 -17.44 9.86
C TYR A 10 10.57 -17.21 11.37
N SER A 11 9.68 -17.94 12.04
CA SER A 11 9.48 -17.82 13.49
C SER A 11 10.72 -18.23 14.29
N LYS A 12 11.46 -19.25 13.84
CA LYS A 12 12.74 -19.64 14.44
C LYS A 12 13.79 -18.54 14.28
N ARG A 13 13.86 -17.91 13.10
CA ARG A 13 14.79 -16.81 12.82
C ARG A 13 14.53 -15.58 13.69
N THR A 14 13.27 -15.25 13.96
CA THR A 14 12.88 -14.06 14.72
C THR A 14 12.75 -14.31 16.22
N ALA A 15 12.96 -15.54 16.70
CA ALA A 15 12.77 -15.91 18.10
C ALA A 15 13.66 -15.14 19.09
N SER A 16 14.83 -14.68 18.65
CA SER A 16 15.77 -13.89 19.45
C SER A 16 15.52 -12.38 19.40
N PHE A 17 14.58 -11.92 18.57
CA PHE A 17 14.31 -10.48 18.40
C PHE A 17 13.42 -9.96 19.51
N ASN A 18 13.64 -8.72 19.94
CA ASN A 18 12.66 -8.01 20.77
C ASN A 18 11.43 -7.72 19.91
N ARG A 19 10.30 -8.35 20.24
CA ARG A 19 9.06 -8.26 19.45
C ARG A 19 8.50 -6.84 19.36
N SER A 20 8.57 -6.06 20.44
CA SER A 20 8.06 -4.68 20.44
C SER A 20 8.89 -3.81 19.51
N LEU A 21 10.22 -3.86 19.64
CA LEU A 21 11.11 -3.08 18.78
C LEU A 21 11.01 -3.52 17.31
N ALA A 22 10.89 -4.82 17.06
CA ALA A 22 10.69 -5.34 15.71
C ALA A 22 9.38 -4.86 15.09
N ALA A 23 8.27 -4.87 15.84
CA ALA A 23 6.99 -4.36 15.37
C ALA A 23 7.05 -2.86 15.06
N ASP A 24 7.64 -2.05 15.95
CA ASP A 24 7.79 -0.61 15.75
C ASP A 24 8.63 -0.28 14.52
N LEU A 25 9.70 -1.04 14.28
CA LEU A 25 10.52 -0.90 13.08
C LEU A 25 9.73 -1.30 11.83
N MET A 26 9.00 -2.41 11.86
CA MET A 26 8.19 -2.86 10.72
C MET A 26 7.14 -1.83 10.33
N LEU A 27 6.46 -1.20 11.30
CA LEU A 27 5.50 -0.13 11.03
C LEU A 27 6.16 1.10 10.37
N LYS A 28 7.41 1.40 10.72
CA LYS A 28 8.16 2.53 10.15
C LYS A 28 8.83 2.25 8.80
N THR A 29 8.96 0.98 8.41
CA THR A 29 9.63 0.58 7.17
C THR A 29 8.70 -0.01 6.11
N ASN A 30 7.56 -0.57 6.52
CA ASN A 30 6.60 -1.18 5.61
C ASN A 30 5.47 -0.18 5.35
N PRO A 31 5.40 0.44 4.16
CA PRO A 31 4.38 1.42 3.87
C PRO A 31 3.00 0.76 3.87
N LYS A 32 2.04 1.39 4.55
CA LYS A 32 0.62 1.06 4.47
C LYS A 32 0.02 1.50 3.14
N PHE A 33 0.42 2.68 2.66
CA PHE A 33 -0.06 3.26 1.41
C PHE A 33 1.00 3.20 0.31
N VAL A 34 0.64 2.66 -0.84
CA VAL A 34 1.49 2.60 -2.03
C VAL A 34 0.72 3.09 -3.25
N LEU A 35 1.42 3.74 -4.19
CA LEU A 35 0.80 4.21 -5.43
C LEU A 35 0.50 3.03 -6.36
N ARG A 36 -0.65 2.38 -6.14
CA ARG A 36 -1.14 1.30 -7.01
C ARG A 36 -1.67 1.88 -8.31
N ASN A 37 -1.44 1.19 -9.43
CA ASN A 37 -1.86 1.65 -10.76
C ASN A 37 -3.34 2.04 -10.82
N HIS A 38 -4.25 1.22 -10.29
CA HIS A 38 -5.68 1.53 -10.34
C HIS A 38 -6.05 2.82 -9.60
N LEU A 39 -5.37 3.13 -8.49
CA LEU A 39 -5.59 4.36 -7.74
C LEU A 39 -5.14 5.58 -8.55
N ALA A 40 -3.98 5.47 -9.21
CA ALA A 40 -3.48 6.50 -10.12
C ALA A 40 -4.44 6.73 -11.30
N GLU A 41 -4.93 5.65 -11.93
CA GLU A 41 -5.87 5.74 -13.05
C GLU A 41 -7.20 6.40 -12.64
N LEU A 42 -7.74 6.07 -11.47
CA LEU A 42 -8.94 6.71 -10.93
C LEU A 42 -8.73 8.22 -10.73
N ALA A 43 -7.60 8.61 -10.14
CA ALA A 43 -7.25 10.01 -9.95
C ALA A 43 -7.05 10.76 -11.28
N ILE A 44 -6.43 10.13 -12.29
CA ILE A 44 -6.27 10.69 -13.63
C ILE A 44 -7.64 10.90 -14.31
N ARG A 45 -8.55 9.94 -14.19
CA ARG A 45 -9.91 10.05 -14.76
C ARG A 45 -10.70 11.19 -14.12
N GLN A 46 -10.62 11.34 -12.80
CA GLN A 46 -11.24 12.46 -12.08
C GLN A 46 -10.63 13.80 -12.53
N ALA A 47 -9.30 13.88 -12.63
CA ALA A 47 -8.60 15.10 -13.04
C ALA A 47 -8.97 15.54 -14.47
N LYS A 48 -9.22 14.59 -15.39
CA LYS A 48 -9.75 14.90 -16.74
C LYS A 48 -11.12 15.58 -16.71
N LEU A 49 -11.91 15.35 -15.66
CA LEU A 49 -13.19 16.02 -15.40
C LEU A 49 -13.02 17.30 -14.56
N LYS A 50 -11.79 17.79 -14.40
CA LYS A 50 -11.40 18.94 -13.56
C LYS A 50 -11.61 18.73 -12.06
N ASP A 51 -11.77 17.48 -11.61
CA ASP A 51 -11.79 17.12 -10.20
C ASP A 51 -10.42 16.59 -9.77
N PHE A 52 -9.68 17.38 -8.99
CA PHE A 52 -8.33 17.04 -8.52
C PHE A 52 -8.30 16.42 -7.12
N SER A 53 -9.45 16.18 -6.50
CA SER A 53 -9.55 15.66 -5.14
C SER A 53 -8.84 14.31 -4.96
N GLY A 54 -8.92 13.43 -5.96
CA GLY A 54 -8.22 12.14 -5.95
C GLY A 54 -6.70 12.30 -5.98
N VAL A 55 -6.18 13.25 -6.76
CA VAL A 55 -4.73 13.53 -6.82
C VAL A 55 -4.25 14.11 -5.49
N GLU A 56 -4.99 15.06 -4.92
CA GLU A 56 -4.67 15.64 -3.60
C GLU A 56 -4.69 14.59 -2.49
N THR A 57 -5.67 13.68 -2.53
CA THR A 57 -5.78 12.58 -1.58
C THR A 57 -4.57 11.65 -1.68
N LEU A 58 -4.21 11.22 -2.90
CA LEU A 58 -3.04 10.36 -3.10
C LEU A 58 -1.75 11.04 -2.66
N LEU A 59 -1.57 12.33 -2.95
CA LEU A 59 -0.40 13.08 -2.50
C LEU A 59 -0.31 13.06 -0.97
N ARG A 60 -1.39 13.40 -0.27
CA ARG A 60 -1.46 13.41 1.20
C ARG A 60 -1.08 12.06 1.82
N LEU A 61 -1.60 10.96 1.27
CA LEU A 61 -1.32 9.61 1.78
C LEU A 61 0.13 9.19 1.51
N LEU A 62 0.72 9.61 0.39
CA LEU A 62 2.08 9.24 0.00
C LEU A 62 3.16 10.10 0.65
N GLU A 63 2.81 11.25 1.23
CA GLU A 63 3.72 12.05 2.06
C GLU A 63 4.03 11.38 3.41
N SER A 64 3.07 10.63 3.97
CA SER A 64 3.26 9.81 5.18
C SER A 64 2.72 8.38 5.00
N PRO A 65 3.37 7.57 4.14
CA PRO A 65 2.83 6.28 3.70
C PRO A 65 2.88 5.19 4.76
N PHE A 66 3.62 5.42 5.85
CA PHE A 66 3.77 4.51 7.00
C PHE A 66 2.74 4.79 8.09
N ASP A 67 2.12 5.98 8.07
CA ASP A 67 1.22 6.42 9.12
C ASP A 67 -0.20 5.88 8.91
N GLU A 68 -0.97 5.89 10.00
CA GLU A 68 -2.40 5.62 9.95
C GLU A 68 -3.16 6.87 9.49
N HIS A 69 -4.03 6.71 8.49
CA HIS A 69 -4.90 7.77 7.98
C HIS A 69 -6.37 7.32 8.11
N PRO A 70 -7.05 7.65 9.23
CA PRO A 70 -8.43 7.23 9.47
C PRO A 70 -9.38 7.71 8.36
N GLY A 71 -10.20 6.82 7.85
CA GLY A 71 -11.13 7.08 6.74
C GLY A 71 -10.54 6.89 5.34
N PHE A 72 -9.27 6.52 5.22
CA PHE A 72 -8.59 6.22 3.96
C PHE A 72 -8.20 4.74 3.83
N GLU A 73 -8.79 3.86 4.63
CA GLU A 73 -8.45 2.43 4.68
C GLU A 73 -8.59 1.76 3.30
N SER A 74 -9.57 2.19 2.50
CA SER A 74 -9.82 1.69 1.13
C SER A 74 -8.66 1.92 0.16
N TYR A 75 -7.75 2.86 0.44
CA TYR A 75 -6.55 3.11 -0.37
C TYR A 75 -5.41 2.13 -0.05
N ALA A 76 -5.47 1.43 1.08
CA ALA A 76 -4.52 0.39 1.47
C ALA A 76 -5.00 -1.02 1.08
N ASP A 77 -6.29 -1.17 0.80
CA ASP A 77 -6.93 -2.45 0.48
C ASP A 77 -6.37 -3.13 -0.78
N PHE A 78 -6.75 -4.41 -0.92
CA PHE A 78 -6.44 -5.16 -2.12
C PHE A 78 -7.02 -4.47 -3.37
N PRO A 79 -6.28 -4.50 -4.50
CA PRO A 79 -6.82 -4.01 -5.74
C PRO A 79 -8.12 -4.77 -6.07
N PRO A 80 -9.19 -4.07 -6.48
CA PRO A 80 -10.45 -4.73 -6.87
C PRO A 80 -10.26 -5.57 -8.14
N ASP A 81 -11.13 -6.54 -8.39
CA ASP A 81 -10.96 -7.52 -9.48
C ASP A 81 -10.80 -6.88 -10.87
N TRP A 82 -11.43 -5.73 -11.12
CA TRP A 82 -11.32 -4.98 -12.38
C TRP A 82 -9.97 -4.28 -12.57
N ALA A 83 -9.18 -4.10 -11.51
CA ALA A 83 -7.89 -3.44 -11.54
C ALA A 83 -6.81 -4.24 -12.26
N GLY A 84 -6.98 -5.57 -12.42
CA GLY A 84 -6.03 -6.42 -13.11
C GLY A 84 -5.88 -6.11 -14.61
N GLY A 85 -6.85 -5.43 -15.22
CA GLY A 85 -6.82 -5.03 -16.63
C GLY A 85 -6.31 -3.62 -16.90
N ILE A 86 -5.86 -2.88 -15.88
CA ILE A 86 -5.42 -1.49 -16.04
C ILE A 86 -3.92 -1.48 -16.37
N GLU A 87 -3.63 -1.30 -17.66
CA GLU A 87 -2.30 -0.94 -18.11
C GLU A 87 -2.16 0.59 -18.11
N ILE A 88 -1.42 1.12 -17.13
CA ILE A 88 -0.92 2.49 -17.23
C ILE A 88 0.33 2.42 -18.10
N SER A 89 0.17 2.76 -19.38
CA SER A 89 1.30 3.01 -20.25
C SER A 89 1.97 4.30 -19.80
N CYS A 90 3.13 4.18 -19.16
CA CYS A 90 4.07 5.29 -19.06
C CYS A 90 4.60 5.54 -20.47
N SER A 91 3.91 6.38 -21.26
CA SER A 91 4.49 6.91 -22.50
C SER A 91 5.70 7.75 -22.10
N SER A 92 6.90 7.22 -22.36
CA SER A 92 8.19 7.91 -22.29
C SER A 92 8.22 9.12 -23.21
#